data_AF-A0A0J8TG49-F1
#
_entry.id   AF-A0A0J8TG49-F1
#
_cell.length_a   1.000
_cell.length_b   1.000
_cell.length_c   1.000
_cell.angle_alpha   90.00
_cell.angle_beta   90.00
_cell.angle_gamma   90.00
#
_symmetry.space_group_name_H-M   'P 1'
#
loop_
_entity.id
_entity.type
_entity.pdbx_description
1 polymer ?
#
loop_
_entity_poly.entity_id
_entity_poly.type
_entity_poly.pdbx_seq_one_letter_code
_entity_poly.pdbx_strand_id
1 'polypeptide(L)'
;MISNKVYEAYLGPNLRRHLGFLEEQIESSPEDGRYLCGNQLSGADILIVYALEVEEANGLLNQKDYPRLTAYLRRLRERDGFKRATAKVESAGGSTSPLPRQ
;
A
#
# COMPACT_ATOMS: atom_id res chain seq x y z
N MET A 1 -0.37 -27.05 -2.27
CA MET A 1 -0.52 -26.33 -3.56
C MET A 1 0.84 -25.97 -4.12
N ILE A 2 1.10 -26.20 -5.40
CA ILE A 2 2.36 -25.79 -6.07
C ILE A 2 2.44 -24.25 -6.18
N SER A 3 1.28 -23.58 -6.28
CA SER A 3 1.17 -22.11 -6.36
C SER A 3 1.82 -21.38 -5.17
N ASN A 4 1.55 -21.81 -3.92
CA ASN A 4 2.16 -21.19 -2.73
C ASN A 4 3.68 -21.32 -2.70
N LYS A 5 4.22 -22.45 -3.14
CA LYS A 5 5.69 -22.67 -3.15
C LYS A 5 6.39 -21.79 -4.18
N VAL A 6 5.78 -21.55 -5.34
CA VAL A 6 6.30 -20.60 -6.35
C VAL A 6 6.23 -19.17 -5.82
N TYR A 7 5.14 -18.81 -5.12
CA TYR A 7 5.01 -17.51 -4.49
C TYR A 7 6.09 -17.27 -3.44
N GLU A 8 6.28 -18.21 -2.50
CA GLU A 8 7.30 -18.11 -1.45
C GLU A 8 8.72 -18.07 -2.02
N ALA A 9 9.01 -18.85 -3.06
CA ALA A 9 10.33 -18.90 -3.65
C ALA A 9 10.69 -17.66 -4.47
N TYR A 10 9.71 -17.03 -5.14
CA TYR A 10 10.00 -15.99 -6.13
C TYR A 10 9.27 -14.66 -5.88
N LEU A 11 8.00 -14.66 -5.48
CA LEU A 11 7.23 -13.42 -5.33
C LEU A 11 7.41 -12.78 -3.96
N GLY A 12 7.34 -13.55 -2.88
CA GLY A 12 7.48 -13.08 -1.51
C GLY A 12 8.77 -12.27 -1.26
N PRO A 13 9.96 -12.77 -1.63
CA PRO A 13 11.22 -12.05 -1.45
C PRO A 13 11.28 -10.75 -2.26
N ASN A 14 10.74 -10.74 -3.48
CA ASN A 14 10.68 -9.54 -4.31
C ASN A 14 9.74 -8.49 -3.70
N LEU A 15 8.56 -8.89 -3.25
CA LEU A 15 7.60 -7.99 -2.59
C LEU A 15 8.18 -7.39 -1.30
N ARG A 16 8.83 -8.20 -0.46
CA ARG A 16 9.52 -7.69 0.74
C ARG A 16 10.62 -6.68 0.41
N ARG A 17 11.36 -6.91 -0.69
CA ARG A 17 12.36 -5.94 -1.17
C ARG A 17 11.72 -4.64 -1.62
N HIS A 18 10.61 -4.69 -2.35
CA HIS A 18 9.88 -3.50 -2.76
C HIS A 18 9.28 -2.74 -1.58
N LEU A 19 8.69 -3.43 -0.60
CA LEU A 19 8.18 -2.81 0.62
C LEU A 19 9.31 -2.18 1.45
N GLY A 20 10.48 -2.84 1.54
CA GLY A 20 11.66 -2.27 2.18
C GLY A 20 12.15 -1.00 1.48
N PHE A 21 12.24 -1.04 0.15
CA PHE A 21 12.58 0.16 -0.63
C PHE A 21 11.58 1.29 -0.39
N LEU A 22 10.26 1.02 -0.40
CA LEU A 22 9.25 2.04 -0.17
C LEU A 22 9.29 2.61 1.25
N GLU A 23 9.55 1.80 2.28
CA GLU A 23 9.78 2.27 3.65
C GLU A 23 10.94 3.27 3.72
N GLU A 24 12.07 2.97 3.06
CA GLU A 24 13.22 3.87 2.95
C GLU A 24 12.92 5.15 2.14
N GLN A 25 12.11 5.04 1.07
CA GLN A 25 11.67 6.21 0.31
C GLN A 25 10.77 7.13 1.13
N ILE A 26 9.85 6.57 1.94
CA ILE A 26 9.03 7.37 2.85
C ILE A 26 9.89 8.04 3.92
N GLU A 27 10.89 7.35 4.48
CA GLU A 27 11.82 7.93 5.45
C GLU A 27 12.63 9.11 4.88
N SER A 28 13.08 9.01 3.64
CA SER A 28 13.89 10.05 3.00
C SER A 28 13.07 11.18 2.37
N SER A 29 11.75 10.98 2.23
CA SER A 29 10.87 11.99 1.64
C SER A 29 10.62 13.17 2.60
N PRO A 30 10.54 14.42 2.09
CA PRO A 30 10.27 15.61 2.90
C PRO A 30 9.00 15.50 3.76
N GLU A 31 8.92 16.35 4.79
CA GLU A 31 7.74 16.45 5.66
C GLU A 31 7.38 15.12 6.34
N ASP A 32 8.39 14.36 6.79
CA ASP A 32 8.25 13.06 7.47
C ASP A 32 7.48 12.03 6.62
N GLY A 33 7.82 11.97 5.33
CA GLY A 33 7.21 11.03 4.41
C GLY A 33 5.73 11.30 4.16
N ARG A 34 5.33 12.58 4.14
CA ARG A 34 3.93 12.96 3.90
C ARG A 34 3.40 12.39 2.58
N TYR A 35 4.21 12.41 1.53
CA TYR A 35 3.96 11.79 0.23
C TYR A 35 5.21 11.12 -0.31
N LEU A 36 5.06 10.24 -1.30
CA LEU A 36 6.17 9.45 -1.83
C LEU A 36 7.19 10.29 -2.62
N CYS A 37 6.74 11.34 -3.32
CA CYS A 37 7.58 12.12 -4.24
C CYS A 37 7.76 13.59 -3.82
N GLY A 38 7.58 13.94 -2.54
CA GLY A 38 7.80 15.29 -2.03
C GLY A 38 6.72 15.78 -1.06
N ASN A 39 6.44 17.07 -1.11
CA ASN A 39 5.53 17.75 -0.17
C ASN A 39 4.05 17.77 -0.61
N GLN A 40 3.75 17.29 -1.82
CA GLN A 40 2.41 17.31 -2.40
C GLN A 40 1.99 15.93 -2.89
N LEU A 41 0.67 15.67 -2.85
CA LEU A 41 0.08 14.47 -3.42
C LEU A 41 0.38 14.43 -4.92
N SER A 42 0.87 13.29 -5.40
CA SER A 42 1.23 13.06 -6.79
C SER A 42 0.52 11.82 -7.35
N GLY A 43 0.69 11.59 -8.66
CA GLY A 43 0.25 10.35 -9.30
C GLY A 43 0.91 9.09 -8.72
N ALA A 44 2.12 9.21 -8.16
CA ALA A 44 2.81 8.07 -7.56
C ALA A 44 2.07 7.56 -6.31
N ASP A 45 1.57 8.48 -5.47
CA ASP A 45 0.78 8.13 -4.28
C ASP A 45 -0.55 7.45 -4.67
N ILE A 46 -1.20 7.97 -5.72
CA ILE A 46 -2.47 7.42 -6.24
C ILE A 46 -2.26 6.02 -6.84
N LEU A 47 -1.16 5.81 -7.55
CA LEU A 47 -0.85 4.51 -8.17
C LEU A 47 -0.53 3.45 -7.11
N ILE A 48 0.26 3.81 -6.10
CA ILE A 48 0.79 2.83 -5.15
C ILE A 48 -0.19 2.46 -4.05
N VAL A 49 -1.15 3.34 -3.72
CA VAL A 49 -2.02 3.15 -2.55
C VAL A 49 -2.72 1.80 -2.56
N TYR A 50 -3.28 1.38 -3.71
CA TYR A 50 -4.00 0.11 -3.79
C TYR A 50 -3.10 -1.11 -3.65
N ALA A 51 -1.86 -1.05 -4.19
CA ALA A 51 -0.89 -2.12 -4.01
C ALA A 51 -0.53 -2.30 -2.52
N LEU A 52 -0.42 -1.20 -1.77
CA LEU A 52 -0.19 -1.23 -0.33
C LEU A 52 -1.39 -1.80 0.43
N GLU A 53 -2.63 -1.46 0.05
CA GLU A 53 -3.82 -2.06 0.67
C GLU A 53 -3.85 -3.58 0.48
N VAL A 54 -3.50 -4.07 -0.71
CA VAL A 54 -3.44 -5.50 -1.00
C VAL A 54 -2.38 -6.19 -0.13
N GLU A 55 -1.17 -5.62 0.00
CA GLU A 55 -0.14 -6.24 0.82
C GLU A 55 -0.46 -6.14 2.33
N GLU A 56 -1.19 -5.13 2.78
CA GLU A 56 -1.71 -5.06 4.16
C GLU A 56 -2.74 -6.15 4.42
N ALA A 57 -3.70 -6.34 3.52
CA ALA A 57 -4.70 -7.41 3.62
C ALA A 57 -4.09 -8.81 3.58
N ASN A 58 -2.94 -8.97 2.90
CA ASN A 58 -2.17 -10.22 2.87
C ASN A 58 -1.19 -10.37 4.06
N GLY A 59 -1.13 -9.39 4.96
CA GLY A 59 -0.26 -9.39 6.14
C GLY A 59 1.22 -9.16 5.86
N LEU A 60 1.59 -8.87 4.61
CA LEU A 60 2.98 -8.62 4.24
C LEU A 60 3.40 -7.19 4.63
N LEU A 61 2.54 -6.20 4.38
CA LEU A 61 2.68 -4.85 4.93
C LEU A 61 2.10 -4.83 6.35
N ASN A 62 2.92 -4.53 7.34
CA ASN A 62 2.49 -4.49 8.73
C ASN A 62 3.30 -3.45 9.53
N GLN A 63 2.72 -2.99 10.64
CA GLN A 63 3.30 -1.94 11.49
C GLN A 63 4.64 -2.33 12.11
N LYS A 64 4.91 -3.63 12.34
CA LYS A 64 6.13 -4.10 12.98
C LYS A 64 7.33 -4.00 12.03
N ASP A 65 7.15 -4.43 10.79
CA ASP A 65 8.23 -4.51 9.81
C ASP A 65 8.36 -3.22 8.98
N TYR A 66 7.25 -2.49 8.77
CA TYR A 66 7.19 -1.29 7.90
C TYR A 66 6.36 -0.17 8.56
N PRO A 67 6.84 0.41 9.68
CA PRO A 67 6.05 1.34 10.48
C PRO A 67 5.69 2.63 9.75
N ARG A 68 6.59 3.20 8.92
CA ARG A 68 6.34 4.47 8.23
C ARG A 68 5.45 4.27 7.02
N LEU A 69 5.65 3.20 6.26
CA LEU A 69 4.82 2.86 5.11
C LEU A 69 3.38 2.55 5.54
N THR A 70 3.20 1.89 6.70
CA THR A 70 1.88 1.66 7.30
C THR A 70 1.22 2.97 7.73
N ALA A 71 1.96 3.89 8.36
CA ALA A 71 1.46 5.21 8.72
C ALA A 71 1.10 6.06 7.48
N TYR A 72 1.93 6.01 6.45
CA TYR A 72 1.68 6.66 5.16
C TYR A 72 0.39 6.15 4.50
N LEU A 73 0.17 4.84 4.45
CA LEU A 73 -1.08 4.26 3.91
C LEU A 73 -2.32 4.77 4.67
N ARG A 74 -2.24 4.84 6.00
CA ARG A 74 -3.32 5.41 6.83
C ARG A 74 -3.60 6.86 6.47
N ARG A 75 -2.55 7.69 6.36
CA ARG A 75 -2.68 9.11 5.97
C ARG A 75 -3.35 9.27 4.60
N LEU A 76 -3.02 8.41 3.63
CA LEU A 76 -3.67 8.45 2.31
C LEU A 76 -5.17 8.12 2.38
N ARG A 77 -5.55 7.08 3.14
CA ARG A 77 -6.95 6.67 3.32
C ARG A 77 -7.80 7.72 4.04
N GLU A 78 -7.20 8.50 4.93
CA GLU A 78 -7.89 9.56 5.67
C GLU A 78 -8.28 10.75 4.79
N ARG A 79 -7.67 10.90 3.62
CA ARG A 79 -7.95 12.01 2.69
C ARG A 79 -9.36 11.95 2.15
N ASP A 80 -10.01 13.11 2.07
CA ASP A 80 -11.36 13.23 1.51
C ASP A 80 -11.44 12.73 0.06
N GLY A 81 -10.38 12.93 -0.74
CA GLY A 81 -10.31 12.42 -2.10
C GLY A 81 -10.38 10.90 -2.17
N PHE A 82 -9.69 10.20 -1.25
CA PHE A 82 -9.72 8.75 -1.17
C PHE A 82 -11.11 8.26 -0.75
N LYS A 83 -11.66 8.81 0.33
CA LYS A 83 -13.01 8.48 0.83
C LYS A 83 -14.10 8.66 -0.24
N ARG A 84 -14.04 9.76 -1.01
CA ARG A 84 -14.98 9.99 -2.12
C ARG A 84 -14.80 8.97 -3.24
N ALA A 85 -13.57 8.59 -3.57
CA ALA A 85 -13.30 7.56 -4.58
C ALA A 85 -13.88 6.21 -4.15
N THR A 86 -13.65 5.80 -2.89
CA THR A 86 -14.23 4.58 -2.30
C THR A 86 -15.76 4.59 -2.34
N ALA A 87 -16.38 5.65 -1.83
CA ALA A 87 -17.85 5.78 -1.83
C ALA A 87 -18.43 5.73 -3.25
N LYS A 88 -17.71 6.26 -4.24
CA LYS A 88 -18.14 6.21 -5.64
C LYS A 88 -18.14 4.76 -6.17
N VAL A 89 -17.11 3.98 -5.89
CA VAL A 89 -17.03 2.56 -6.28
C VAL A 89 -18.16 1.77 -5.62
N GLU A 90 -18.38 1.98 -4.32
CA GLU A 90 -19.45 1.32 -3.56
C GLU A 90 -20.84 1.65 -4.12
N SER A 91 -21.09 2.92 -4.45
CA SER A 91 -22.36 3.35 -5.06
C SER A 91 -22.64 2.72 -6.44
N ALA A 92 -21.57 2.27 -7.12
CA ALA A 92 -21.67 1.56 -8.40
C ALA A 92 -21.80 0.04 -8.23
N GLY A 93 -21.92 -0.46 -6.99
CA GLY A 93 -21.99 -1.89 -6.68
C GLY A 93 -20.63 -2.60 -6.67
N GLY A 94 -19.52 -1.86 -6.73
CA GLY A 94 -18.17 -2.40 -6.60
C GLY A 94 -17.72 -2.51 -5.14
N SER A 95 -16.60 -3.19 -4.92
CA SER A 95 -15.88 -3.22 -3.63
C SER A 95 -14.46 -2.73 -3.83
N THR A 96 -13.97 -1.90 -2.93
CA THR A 96 -12.55 -1.48 -2.89
C THR A 96 -11.73 -2.31 -1.91
N SER A 97 -12.37 -3.16 -1.10
CA SER A 97 -11.65 -3.98 -0.13
C SER A 97 -10.82 -5.04 -0.87
N PRO A 98 -9.50 -5.15 -0.60
CA PRO A 98 -8.66 -6.18 -1.20
C PRO A 98 -9.13 -7.58 -0.81
N LEU A 99 -9.10 -8.53 -1.76
CA LEU A 99 -9.34 -9.93 -1.46
C LEU A 99 -8.02 -10.57 -0.96
N PRO A 100 -8.03 -11.27 0.19
CA PRO A 100 -6.85 -11.99 0.65
C PRO A 100 -6.51 -13.11 -0.32
N ARG A 101 -5.22 -13.40 -0.49
CA ARG A 101 -4.74 -14.55 -1.27
C ARG A 101 -5.21 -15.85 -0.59
N GLN A 102 -5.82 -16.75 -1.38
CA GLN A 102 -6.27 -18.09 -0.94
C GLN A 102 -5.13 -19.11 -0.88
#